data_AF-A0A7C4Q6V4-F1
#
_entry.id   AF-A0A7C4Q6V4-F1
#
_cell.length_a   1.000
_cell.length_b   1.000
_cell.length_c   1.000
_cell.angle_alpha   90.00
_cell.angle_beta   90.00
_cell.angle_gamma   90.00
#
_symmetry.space_group_name_H-M   'P 1'
#
loop_
_entity.id
_entity.type
_entity.pdbx_description
1 polymer ?
#
loop_
_entity_poly.entity_id
_entity_poly.type
_entity_poly.pdbx_seq_one_letter_code
_entity_poly.pdbx_strand_id
1 'polypeptide(L)' 'MVGRPKSISDKLAALFDLLITMEKENNMAPVKKEAFISRAENEGFSRNFIENALIKWINEGIIYEAKPGYIKKA' A
#
# COMPACT_ATOMS: atom_id res chain seq x y z
N MET A 1 6.73 -8.93 -20.95
CA MET A 1 8.07 -8.58 -20.45
C MET A 1 7.84 -7.79 -19.16
N VAL A 2 7.98 -8.42 -17.99
CA VAL A 2 7.69 -7.77 -16.70
C VAL A 2 8.91 -6.92 -16.33
N GLY A 3 9.03 -5.78 -17.02
CA GLY A 3 10.09 -4.82 -16.81
C GLY A 3 9.88 -4.15 -15.45
N ARG A 4 10.96 -4.00 -14.69
CA ARG A 4 11.00 -3.23 -13.44
C ARG A 4 10.16 -1.94 -13.58
N PRO A 5 9.36 -1.56 -12.58
CA PRO A 5 8.48 -0.40 -12.67
C PRO A 5 9.30 0.85 -13.01
N LYS A 6 9.16 1.32 -14.26
CA LYS A 6 9.94 2.42 -14.81
C LYS A 6 9.36 3.77 -14.39
N SER A 7 8.05 3.82 -14.15
CA SER A 7 7.32 5.05 -13.84
C SER A 7 6.79 5.05 -12.40
N ILE A 8 6.54 6.26 -11.87
CA ILE A 8 5.89 6.45 -10.56
C ILE A 8 4.54 5.74 -10.50
N SER A 9 3.78 5.75 -11.60
CA SER A 9 2.50 5.04 -11.70
C SER A 9 2.64 3.53 -11.58
N ASP A 10 3.67 2.92 -12.17
CA ASP A 10 3.94 1.48 -12.04
C ASP A 10 4.29 1.11 -10.59
N LYS A 11 5.07 1.97 -9.93
CA LYS A 11 5.41 1.80 -8.50
C LYS A 11 4.18 1.90 -7.61
N LEU A 12 3.27 2.84 -7.90
CA LEU A 12 2.00 2.97 -7.18
C LEU A 12 1.11 1.76 -7.41
N ALA A 13 1.02 1.25 -8.65
CA ALA A 13 0.24 0.06 -8.96
C ALA A 13 0.77 -1.16 -8.19
N ALA A 14 2.08 -1.41 -8.24
CA ALA A 14 2.70 -2.51 -7.50
C ALA A 14 2.51 -2.39 -5.98
N LEU A 15 2.65 -1.19 -5.42
CA LEU A 15 2.39 -0.93 -4.00
C LEU A 15 0.90 -1.16 -3.64
N PHE A 16 -0.02 -0.86 -4.55
CA PHE A 16 -1.45 -1.09 -4.35
C PHE A 16 -1.81 -2.58 -4.44
N ASP A 17 -1.24 -3.31 -5.39
CA ASP A 17 -1.37 -4.77 -5.48
C ASP A 17 -0.85 -5.47 -4.22
N LEU A 18 0.24 -4.95 -3.63
CA LEU A 18 0.74 -5.43 -2.35
C LEU A 18 -0.30 -5.25 -1.24
N LEU A 19 -0.97 -4.09 -1.18
CA LEU A 19 -2.01 -3.82 -0.18
C LEU A 19 -3.18 -4.81 -0.32
N ILE A 20 -3.67 -5.01 -1.54
CA ILE A 20 -4.76 -5.95 -1.83
C ILE A 20 -4.36 -7.38 -1.47
N THR A 21 -3.11 -7.76 -1.74
CA THR A 21 -2.59 -9.09 -1.40
C THR A 21 -2.59 -9.28 0.10
N MET A 22 -2.09 -8.30 0.87
CA MET A 22 -2.12 -8.35 2.33
C MET A 22 -3.54 -8.38 2.88
N GLU A 23 -4.48 -7.65 2.30
CA GLU A 23 -5.90 -7.71 2.69
C GLU A 23 -6.48 -9.10 2.45
N LYS A 24 -6.20 -9.72 1.31
CA LYS A 24 -6.64 -11.10 1.01
C LYS A 24 -6.05 -12.12 1.97
N GLU A 25 -4.76 -12.01 2.28
CA GLU A 25 -4.08 -12.85 3.29
C GLU A 25 -4.72 -12.70 4.68
N ASN A 26 -5.24 -11.51 4.99
CA ASN A 26 -5.92 -11.19 6.25
C ASN A 26 -7.44 -11.44 6.22
N ASN A 27 -7.98 -12.27 5.33
CA ASN A 27 -9.44 -12.50 5.20
C ASN A 27 -10.26 -11.22 4.94
N MET A 28 -9.75 -10.31 4.11
CA MET A 28 -10.32 -8.98 3.86
C MET A 28 -10.44 -8.09 5.12
N ALA A 29 -9.66 -8.39 6.16
CA ALA A 29 -9.52 -7.55 7.33
C ALA A 29 -8.58 -6.36 7.04
N PRO A 30 -8.78 -5.22 7.74
CA PRO A 30 -7.90 -4.07 7.62
C PRO A 30 -6.44 -4.42 7.96
N VAL A 31 -5.51 -3.86 7.20
CA VAL A 31 -4.08 -4.13 7.31
C VAL A 31 -3.42 -3.10 8.23
N LYS A 32 -2.55 -3.53 9.14
CA LYS A 32 -1.75 -2.60 9.97
C LYS A 32 -0.85 -1.75 9.07
N LYS A 33 -0.91 -0.43 9.23
CA LYS A 33 -0.09 0.53 8.49
C LYS A 33 1.40 0.19 8.62
N GLU A 34 1.88 -0.08 9.84
CA GLU A 34 3.28 -0.45 10.06
C GLU A 34 3.67 -1.75 9.34
N ALA A 35 2.82 -2.78 9.39
CA ALA A 35 3.07 -4.04 8.70
C ALA A 35 3.13 -3.86 7.19
N PHE A 36 2.24 -3.04 6.63
CA PHE A 36 2.25 -2.68 5.22
C PHE A 36 3.53 -1.92 4.83
N ILE A 37 3.94 -0.92 5.63
CA ILE A 37 5.19 -0.17 5.40
C ILE A 37 6.38 -1.14 5.41
N SER A 38 6.51 -1.99 6.42
CA SER A 38 7.62 -2.97 6.48
C SER A 38 7.62 -3.94 5.30
N ARG A 39 6.44 -4.41 4.85
CA ARG A 39 6.33 -5.30 3.69
C ARG A 39 6.76 -4.58 2.40
N ALA A 40 6.31 -3.35 2.21
CA ALA A 40 6.68 -2.52 1.07
C ALA A 40 8.17 -2.14 1.08
N GLU A 41 8.76 -1.90 2.25
CA GLU A 41 10.21 -1.70 2.39
C GLU A 41 10.99 -2.93 1.94
N ASN A 42 10.51 -4.15 2.26
CA ASN A 42 11.11 -5.41 1.79
C ASN A 42 11.00 -5.62 0.28
N GLU A 43 9.94 -5.10 -0.35
CA GLU A 43 9.78 -5.08 -1.82
C GLU A 43 10.68 -4.04 -2.51
N GLY A 44 11.39 -3.22 -1.75
CA GLY A 44 12.31 -2.19 -2.26
C GLY A 44 11.69 -0.81 -2.44
N PHE A 45 10.51 -0.56 -1.86
CA PHE A 45 9.94 0.79 -1.79
C PHE A 45 10.56 1.58 -0.64
N SER A 46 10.89 2.85 -0.86
CA SER A 46 11.35 3.72 0.22
C SER A 46 10.19 4.13 1.13
N ARG A 47 10.41 4.17 2.44
CA ARG A 47 9.41 4.66 3.41
C ARG A 47 8.72 5.96 2.99
N ASN A 48 9.51 6.94 2.54
CA ASN A 48 8.99 8.23 2.10
C ASN A 48 8.01 8.08 0.92
N PHE A 49 8.26 7.17 -0.01
CA PHE A 49 7.36 6.89 -1.14
C PHE A 49 6.06 6.25 -0.64
N ILE A 50 6.16 5.27 0.28
CA ILE A 50 5.02 4.56 0.85
C ILE A 50 4.11 5.54 1.60
N GLU A 51 4.67 6.39 2.46
CA GLU A 51 3.89 7.37 3.22
C GLU A 51 3.20 8.38 2.31
N ASN A 52 3.89 8.90 1.28
CA ASN A 52 3.27 9.78 0.30
C ASN A 52 2.13 9.08 -0.46
N ALA A 53 2.30 7.81 -0.83
CA ALA A 53 1.26 7.03 -1.49
C ALA A 53 0.04 6.82 -0.58
N LEU A 54 0.26 6.48 0.69
CA LEU A 54 -0.81 6.33 1.68
C LEU A 54 -1.59 7.63 1.87
N ILE A 55 -0.90 8.76 2.05
CA ILE A 55 -1.54 10.08 2.17
C ILE A 55 -2.38 10.39 0.94
N LYS A 56 -1.82 10.15 -0.26
CA LYS A 56 -2.53 10.35 -1.52
C LYS A 56 -3.78 9.49 -1.61
N TRP A 57 -3.68 8.20 -1.31
CA TRP A 57 -4.80 7.27 -1.36
C TRP A 57 -5.90 7.59 -0.34
N ILE A 58 -5.53 8.08 0.85
CA ILE A 58 -6.50 8.55 1.85
C ILE A 58 -7.23 9.80 1.33
N ASN A 59 -6.49 10.78 0.81
CA ASN A 59 -7.08 12.01 0.26
C ASN A 59 -7.96 11.76 -0.98
N GLU A 60 -7.60 10.79 -1.82
CA GLU A 60 -8.38 10.37 -2.98
C GLU A 60 -9.55 9.45 -2.63
N GLY A 61 -9.68 9.01 -1.36
CA GLY A 61 -10.72 8.09 -0.92
C GLY A 61 -10.56 6.66 -1.43
N ILE A 62 -9.35 6.28 -1.85
CA ILE A 62 -9.02 4.92 -2.32
C ILE A 62 -8.87 3.96 -1.14
N ILE A 63 -8.30 4.45 -0.05
CA ILE A 63 -8.20 3.72 1.22
C ILE A 63 -8.74 4.61 2.34
N TYR A 64 -9.18 4.00 3.42
CA TYR A 64 -9.55 4.68 4.64
C TYR A 64 -8.86 4.05 5.84
N GLU A 65 -8.73 4.84 6.91
CA GLU A 65 -8.27 4.33 8.19
C GLU A 65 -9.46 3.73 8.95
N ALA A 66 -9.55 2.41 8.99
CA ALA A 66 -10.65 1.70 9.66
C ALA A 66 -10.52 1.78 11.20
N LYS A 67 -9.28 1.82 11.70
CA LYS A 67 -8.90 1.96 13.10
C LYS A 67 -7.56 2.68 13.17
N PRO A 68 -7.20 3.33 14.29
CA PRO A 68 -5.91 4.02 14.42
C PRO A 68 -4.74 3.10 14.03
N GLY A 69 -4.01 3.45 12.97
CA GLY A 69 -2.89 2.65 12.47
C GLY A 69 -3.28 1.43 11.62
N TYR A 70 -4.54 1.30 11.19
CA TYR A 70 -5.02 0.25 10.28
C TYR A 70 -5.70 0.84 9.05
N ILE A 71 -5.18 0.47 7.88
CA ILE A 71 -5.67 0.91 6.59
C ILE A 71 -6.50 -0.19 5.92
N LYS A 72 -7.55 0.22 5.22
CA LYS A 72 -8.38 -0.67 4.43
C LYS A 72 -8.76 0.00 3.12
N LYS A 73 -8.87 -0.78 2.06
CA LYS A 73 -9.41 -0.29 0.78
C LYS A 73 -10.88 0.11 0.95
N ALA A 74 -11.22 1.29 0.42
CA ALA A 74 -12.58 1.84 0.36
C ALA A 74 -13.53 0.98 -0.46
#